data_AF-A0A7K1ZD14-F1
#
_entry.id   AF-A0A7K1ZD14-F1
#
_cell.length_a   1.000
_cell.length_b   1.000
_cell.length_c   1.000
_cell.angle_alpha   90.00
_cell.angle_beta   90.00
_cell.angle_gamma   90.00
#
_symmetry.space_group_name_H-M   'P 1'
#
loop_
_entity.id
_entity.type
_entity.pdbx_description
1 polymer ?
#
loop_
_entity_poly.entity_id
_entity_poly.type
_entity_poly.pdbx_seq_one_letter_code
_entity_poly.pdbx_strand_id
1 'polypeptide(L)'
;MAWLLGAGASAAAGVPTGSDLIGDFKKMLYCAAMNISPREVDLGDPLWSERVDSHFDGQNGFPPTGHPSEYAVAFEAAYPSPSDRRAFIEARAKRGSPSFGHRVLGALIASGRTRCLFTTNFDDLVERAAMAANELVEPERRQPLAVGALDQVERAERCMREGSWPLLVKLHGDFLSERLMNTMDELQCQDEQLRRVLAGVLSQFGLFAIGYSGRDDSVMDVLDEAVGVDGAFPAGLWWAVRPGTAVLPRVESLLEHATAAGIESGFVESENFDELAGQIERAVDFDEPMREHMLALRPKPLVTPVSLPVSQGTNYPLVRCSVLELLELPKEARVVALRKPLTSAEARTLVKKADVWATIAASGRTVLAFGADDDIERAFAAVGGRLSGTVALDPYADSMHRGLVYDALARSIARRRPLAPLLRGRGHQLLVRPPSSRLSEDAAAEHRRLLGPLRDAYPSPITGNVPRLNCRFAEAIRIRIERHNGRWWLVFEPQTWVDLSDRDGAGRSADWAGSSRRLLSPDQIGAADWRRERWARRYNVQWNNIIDAWSRLIAPDKETVITAHYFKGDGINAAFRISGRTAWSDRNAQSAVSAA
;
A
#
# COMPACT_ATOMS: atom_id res chain seq x y z
N MET A 1 -10.64 -14.25 -21.73
CA MET A 1 -9.35 -13.55 -21.58
C MET A 1 -8.21 -14.57 -21.68
N ALA A 2 -7.20 -14.24 -22.47
CA ALA A 2 -5.87 -14.85 -22.44
C ALA A 2 -4.92 -13.96 -21.62
N TRP A 3 -3.83 -14.52 -21.12
CA TRP A 3 -2.83 -13.81 -20.33
C TRP A 3 -1.48 -13.81 -21.02
N LEU A 4 -0.74 -12.70 -20.95
CA LEU A 4 0.68 -12.62 -21.31
C LEU A 4 1.49 -12.28 -20.06
N LEU A 5 2.34 -13.21 -19.63
CA LEU A 5 3.17 -13.08 -18.45
C LEU A 5 4.61 -12.80 -18.84
N GLY A 6 5.18 -11.72 -18.30
CA GLY A 6 6.60 -11.45 -18.40
C GLY A 6 7.34 -11.68 -17.09
N ALA A 7 8.64 -11.38 -17.08
CA ALA A 7 9.52 -11.67 -15.95
C ALA A 7 9.07 -10.99 -14.64
N GLY A 8 8.37 -9.85 -14.73
CA GLY A 8 7.80 -9.16 -13.57
C GLY A 8 6.73 -9.95 -12.82
N ALA A 9 6.07 -10.93 -13.47
CA ALA A 9 5.11 -11.81 -12.80
C ALA A 9 5.81 -12.80 -11.84
N SER A 10 7.04 -13.22 -12.17
CA SER A 10 7.84 -14.16 -11.37
C SER A 10 8.70 -13.48 -10.30
N ALA A 11 8.75 -12.14 -10.24
CA ALA A 11 9.58 -11.38 -9.32
C ALA A 11 9.29 -11.71 -7.84
N ALA A 12 8.01 -11.73 -7.43
CA ALA A 12 7.60 -12.07 -6.07
C ALA A 12 7.85 -13.55 -5.71
N ALA A 13 8.02 -14.42 -6.70
CA ALA A 13 8.38 -15.82 -6.52
C ALA A 13 9.89 -16.04 -6.32
N GLY A 14 10.70 -14.97 -6.33
CA GLY A 14 12.15 -15.03 -6.16
C GLY A 14 12.92 -15.27 -7.46
N VAL A 15 12.27 -15.13 -8.61
CA VAL A 15 12.92 -15.16 -9.93
C VAL A 15 13.33 -13.73 -10.31
N PRO A 16 14.61 -13.47 -10.63
CA PRO A 16 15.06 -12.12 -10.99
C PRO A 16 14.42 -11.67 -12.30
N THR A 17 14.11 -10.38 -12.41
CA THR A 17 13.65 -9.79 -13.66
C THR A 17 14.80 -9.57 -14.65
N GLY A 18 14.49 -9.31 -15.92
CA GLY A 18 15.51 -8.98 -16.93
C GLY A 18 16.36 -7.77 -16.53
N SER A 19 15.75 -6.76 -15.88
CA SER A 19 16.47 -5.59 -15.36
C SER A 19 17.40 -5.94 -14.18
N ASP A 20 16.96 -6.82 -13.27
CA ASP A 20 17.80 -7.30 -12.17
C ASP A 20 19.01 -8.06 -12.72
N LEU A 21 18.80 -8.87 -13.75
CA LEU A 21 19.87 -9.62 -14.43
C LEU A 21 20.87 -8.69 -15.15
N ILE A 22 20.39 -7.65 -15.84
CA ILE A 22 21.27 -6.64 -16.44
C ILE A 22 22.15 -6.01 -15.35
N GLY A 23 21.56 -5.62 -14.22
CA GLY A 23 22.29 -5.06 -13.08
C GLY A 23 23.36 -6.03 -12.55
N ASP A 24 22.99 -7.29 -12.32
CA ASP A 24 23.91 -8.35 -11.86
C ASP A 24 25.08 -8.54 -12.85
N PHE A 25 24.82 -8.56 -14.16
CA PHE A 25 25.83 -8.71 -15.20
C PHE A 25 26.75 -7.49 -15.27
N LYS A 26 26.20 -6.27 -15.30
CA LYS A 26 26.97 -5.02 -15.28
C LYS A 26 27.84 -4.94 -14.03
N LYS A 27 27.30 -5.28 -12.85
CA LYS A 27 28.06 -5.32 -11.60
C LYS A 27 29.23 -6.29 -11.69
N MET A 28 29.02 -7.50 -12.20
CA MET A 28 30.09 -8.49 -12.37
C MET A 28 31.21 -7.96 -13.27
N LEU A 29 30.85 -7.39 -14.42
CA LEU A 29 31.79 -6.83 -15.39
C LEU A 29 32.52 -5.61 -14.85
N TYR A 30 31.80 -4.71 -14.17
CA TYR A 30 32.37 -3.52 -13.54
C TYR A 30 33.38 -3.88 -12.45
N CYS A 31 33.04 -4.82 -11.57
CA CYS A 31 33.94 -5.30 -10.53
C CYS A 31 35.21 -5.92 -11.14
N ALA A 32 35.07 -6.69 -12.22
CA ALA A 32 36.21 -7.26 -12.93
C ALA A 32 37.10 -6.18 -13.57
N ALA A 33 36.49 -5.18 -14.21
CA ALA A 33 37.22 -4.09 -14.88
C ALA A 33 37.92 -3.14 -13.90
N MET A 34 37.29 -2.84 -12.76
CA MET A 34 37.81 -1.90 -11.75
C MET A 34 38.65 -2.57 -10.66
N ASN A 35 38.75 -3.90 -10.69
CA ASN A 35 39.40 -4.70 -9.65
C ASN A 35 38.84 -4.43 -8.24
N ILE A 36 37.51 -4.32 -8.15
CA ILE A 36 36.74 -4.07 -6.91
C ILE A 36 36.01 -5.34 -6.51
N SER A 37 35.92 -5.61 -5.21
CA SER A 37 35.19 -6.78 -4.71
C SER A 37 33.68 -6.65 -4.97
N PRO A 38 32.97 -7.69 -5.48
CA PRO A 38 31.52 -7.66 -5.64
C PRO A 38 30.73 -7.44 -4.33
N ARG A 39 31.37 -7.60 -3.16
CA ARG A 39 30.78 -7.32 -1.85
C ARG A 39 30.74 -5.83 -1.51
N GLU A 40 31.57 -5.01 -2.16
CA GLU A 40 31.66 -3.56 -1.92
C GLU A 40 30.67 -2.76 -2.76
N VAL A 41 30.14 -3.38 -3.84
CA VAL A 41 29.18 -2.77 -4.75
C VAL A 41 27.77 -3.21 -4.38
N ASP A 42 26.94 -2.29 -3.89
CA ASP A 42 25.52 -2.54 -3.60
C ASP A 42 24.65 -1.80 -4.62
N LEU A 43 23.98 -2.53 -5.51
CA LEU A 43 23.06 -1.92 -6.49
C LEU A 43 21.79 -1.34 -5.85
N GLY A 44 21.52 -1.65 -4.57
CA GLY A 44 20.49 -0.97 -3.79
C GLY A 44 20.86 0.46 -3.39
N ASP A 45 22.14 0.83 -3.43
CA ASP A 45 22.62 2.20 -3.23
C ASP A 45 22.56 2.97 -4.56
N PRO A 46 21.80 4.08 -4.65
CA PRO A 46 21.70 4.89 -5.86
C PRO A 46 23.05 5.34 -6.42
N LEU A 47 24.04 5.62 -5.57
CA LEU A 47 25.36 6.07 -6.02
C LEU A 47 26.14 4.95 -6.73
N TRP A 48 26.01 3.72 -6.24
CA TRP A 48 26.64 2.56 -6.87
C TRP A 48 25.93 2.18 -8.17
N SER A 49 24.59 2.17 -8.16
CA SER A 49 23.80 1.92 -9.38
C SER A 49 24.16 2.92 -10.48
N GLU A 50 24.15 4.22 -10.17
CA GLU A 50 24.47 5.27 -11.14
C GLU A 50 25.91 5.15 -11.67
N ARG A 51 26.87 4.81 -10.80
CA ARG A 51 28.26 4.62 -11.18
C ARG A 51 28.45 3.42 -12.11
N VAL A 52 27.81 2.29 -11.80
CA VAL A 52 27.87 1.08 -12.63
C VAL A 52 27.18 1.33 -13.98
N ASP A 53 25.99 1.94 -13.97
CA ASP A 53 25.26 2.22 -15.21
C ASP A 53 25.99 3.21 -16.11
N SER A 54 26.51 4.31 -15.55
CA SER A 54 27.28 5.32 -16.30
C SER A 54 28.55 4.75 -16.95
N HIS A 55 29.09 3.64 -16.43
CA HIS A 55 30.24 2.96 -17.03
C HIS A 55 29.87 2.24 -18.33
N PHE A 56 28.62 1.80 -18.49
CA PHE A 56 28.17 1.04 -19.66
C PHE A 56 27.22 1.83 -20.57
N ASP A 57 26.66 2.96 -20.14
CA ASP A 57 25.68 3.73 -20.89
C ASP A 57 26.23 4.26 -22.23
N GLY A 58 25.96 3.54 -23.32
CA GLY A 58 26.47 3.83 -24.66
C GLY A 58 27.99 3.71 -24.81
N GLN A 59 28.65 3.03 -23.88
CA GLN A 59 30.11 2.94 -23.75
C GLN A 59 30.57 1.50 -23.53
N ASN A 60 31.87 1.22 -23.71
CA ASN A 60 32.48 -0.08 -23.44
C ASN A 60 31.81 -1.27 -24.15
N GLY A 61 31.29 -1.03 -25.36
CA GLY A 61 30.61 -2.06 -26.16
C GLY A 61 29.15 -2.31 -25.79
N PHE A 62 28.58 -1.50 -24.89
CA PHE A 62 27.18 -1.58 -24.48
C PHE A 62 26.33 -0.51 -25.18
N PRO A 63 25.06 -0.82 -25.50
CA PRO A 63 24.12 0.18 -26.00
C PRO A 63 23.70 1.14 -24.88
N PRO A 64 23.00 2.25 -25.21
CA PRO A 64 22.40 3.11 -24.20
C PRO A 64 21.49 2.35 -23.24
N THR A 65 21.43 2.82 -21.99
CA THR A 65 20.63 2.22 -20.94
C THR A 65 19.15 2.20 -21.34
N GLY A 66 18.51 1.04 -21.26
CA GLY A 66 17.13 0.85 -21.70
C GLY A 66 16.98 0.38 -23.14
N HIS A 67 18.05 0.31 -23.93
CA HIS A 67 18.00 -0.20 -25.30
C HIS A 67 17.55 -1.68 -25.34
N PRO A 68 16.75 -2.12 -26.34
CA PRO A 68 16.25 -3.50 -26.41
C PRO A 68 17.35 -4.58 -26.37
N SER A 69 18.49 -4.33 -27.03
CA SER A 69 19.62 -5.27 -27.07
C SER A 69 20.48 -5.29 -25.80
N GLU A 70 20.26 -4.41 -24.83
CA GLU A 70 21.09 -4.26 -23.63
C GLU A 70 21.23 -5.58 -22.85
N TYR A 71 20.13 -6.33 -22.71
CA TYR A 71 20.13 -7.63 -22.03
C TYR A 71 21.06 -8.64 -22.71
N ALA A 72 20.92 -8.79 -24.04
CA ALA A 72 21.69 -9.78 -24.80
C ALA A 72 23.19 -9.45 -24.75
N VAL A 73 23.55 -8.18 -24.94
CA VAL A 73 24.94 -7.70 -24.86
C VAL A 73 25.52 -7.90 -23.47
N ALA A 74 24.77 -7.56 -22.41
CA ALA A 74 25.21 -7.74 -21.04
C ALA A 74 25.44 -9.22 -20.69
N PHE A 75 24.53 -10.09 -21.15
CA PHE A 75 24.61 -11.52 -20.86
C PHE A 75 25.77 -12.19 -21.60
N GLU A 76 26.01 -11.82 -22.86
CA GLU A 76 27.16 -12.31 -23.64
C GLU A 76 28.49 -11.85 -23.09
N ALA A 77 28.57 -10.59 -22.64
CA ALA A 77 29.77 -10.07 -22.01
C ALA A 77 30.06 -10.78 -20.68
N ALA A 78 29.04 -11.01 -19.84
CA ALA A 78 29.19 -11.69 -18.55
C ALA A 78 29.45 -13.20 -18.69
N TYR A 79 28.88 -13.84 -19.72
CA TYR A 79 29.01 -15.28 -19.98
C TYR A 79 29.30 -15.53 -21.47
N PRO A 80 30.57 -15.45 -21.89
CA PRO A 80 30.93 -15.61 -23.30
C PRO A 80 30.57 -16.99 -23.87
N SER A 81 30.66 -18.04 -23.06
CA SER A 81 30.36 -19.40 -23.50
C SER A 81 28.85 -19.67 -23.57
N PRO A 82 28.33 -20.22 -24.69
CA PRO A 82 26.96 -20.70 -24.78
C PRO A 82 26.60 -21.81 -23.77
N SER A 83 27.57 -22.61 -23.31
CA SER A 83 27.34 -23.60 -22.25
C SER A 83 27.01 -22.92 -20.92
N ASP A 84 27.74 -21.87 -20.58
CA ASP A 84 27.65 -21.21 -19.28
C ASP A 84 26.36 -20.39 -19.19
N ARG A 85 25.98 -19.75 -20.31
CA ARG A 85 24.66 -19.10 -20.44
C ARG A 85 23.51 -20.08 -20.23
N ARG A 86 23.59 -21.29 -20.79
CA ARG A 86 22.57 -22.33 -20.60
C ARG A 86 22.50 -22.77 -19.13
N ALA A 87 23.65 -23.09 -18.52
CA ALA A 87 23.72 -23.48 -17.12
C ALA A 87 23.21 -22.36 -16.18
N PHE A 88 23.49 -21.10 -16.51
CA PHE A 88 22.99 -19.94 -15.77
C PHE A 88 21.46 -19.85 -15.82
N ILE A 89 20.88 -19.93 -17.02
CA ILE A 89 19.41 -19.92 -17.20
C ILE A 89 18.78 -21.09 -16.46
N GLU A 90 19.33 -22.31 -16.59
CA GLU A 90 18.83 -23.50 -15.89
C GLU A 90 18.77 -23.30 -14.38
N ALA A 91 19.88 -22.82 -13.81
CA ALA A 91 20.01 -22.61 -12.38
C ALA A 91 19.06 -21.51 -11.86
N ARG A 92 18.62 -20.59 -12.73
CA ARG A 92 17.66 -19.54 -12.39
C ARG A 92 16.21 -19.97 -12.62
N ALA A 93 15.93 -20.72 -13.68
CA ALA A 93 14.59 -21.26 -13.97
C ALA A 93 14.11 -22.23 -12.89
N LYS A 94 15.03 -22.98 -12.28
CA LYS A 94 14.75 -23.88 -11.14
C LYS A 94 14.60 -23.15 -9.80
N ARG A 95 14.79 -21.83 -9.74
CA ARG A 95 14.61 -21.06 -8.51
C ARG A 95 13.18 -20.59 -8.37
N GLY A 96 12.77 -20.48 -7.12
CA GLY A 96 11.50 -19.89 -6.75
C GLY A 96 10.40 -20.91 -6.47
N SER A 97 9.39 -20.42 -5.77
CA SER A 97 8.17 -21.14 -5.46
C SER A 97 7.00 -20.31 -5.93
N PRO A 98 5.92 -20.92 -6.47
CA PRO A 98 4.75 -20.18 -6.92
C PRO A 98 4.31 -19.13 -5.89
N SER A 99 4.28 -17.86 -6.28
CA SER A 99 3.84 -16.76 -5.41
C SER A 99 2.32 -16.80 -5.19
N PHE A 100 1.79 -15.84 -4.42
CA PHE A 100 0.34 -15.72 -4.26
C PHE A 100 -0.36 -15.51 -5.62
N GLY A 101 0.22 -14.67 -6.49
CA GLY A 101 -0.29 -14.44 -7.84
C GLY A 101 -0.34 -15.71 -8.69
N HIS A 102 0.69 -16.54 -8.63
CA HIS A 102 0.71 -17.82 -9.35
C HIS A 102 -0.39 -18.76 -8.85
N ARG A 103 -0.65 -18.83 -7.55
CA ARG A 103 -1.74 -19.68 -7.01
C ARG A 103 -3.13 -19.20 -7.44
N VAL A 104 -3.37 -17.90 -7.42
CA VAL A 104 -4.63 -17.33 -7.93
C VAL A 104 -4.78 -17.64 -9.42
N LEU A 105 -3.70 -17.51 -10.20
CA LEU A 105 -3.71 -17.86 -11.61
C LEU A 105 -3.98 -19.36 -11.82
N GLY A 106 -3.34 -20.24 -11.04
CA GLY A 106 -3.60 -21.68 -11.05
C GLY A 106 -5.07 -22.00 -10.74
N ALA A 107 -5.68 -21.31 -9.78
CA ALA A 107 -7.09 -21.43 -9.45
C ALA A 107 -8.02 -20.96 -10.60
N LEU A 108 -7.66 -19.88 -11.29
CA LEU A 108 -8.39 -19.43 -12.48
C LEU A 108 -8.30 -20.44 -13.63
N ILE A 109 -7.15 -21.08 -13.80
CA ILE A 109 -6.95 -22.15 -14.78
C ILE A 109 -7.81 -23.36 -14.44
N ALA A 110 -7.68 -23.87 -13.21
CA ALA A 110 -8.41 -25.05 -12.74
C ALA A 110 -9.93 -24.86 -12.73
N SER A 111 -10.41 -23.62 -12.55
CA SER A 111 -11.84 -23.28 -12.64
C SER A 111 -12.33 -22.94 -14.05
N GLY A 112 -11.48 -23.03 -15.08
CA GLY A 112 -11.84 -22.79 -16.47
C GLY A 112 -12.06 -21.31 -16.84
N ARG A 113 -11.66 -20.38 -15.96
CA ARG A 113 -11.78 -18.93 -16.16
C ARG A 113 -10.64 -18.34 -16.98
N THR A 114 -9.46 -18.96 -16.90
CA THR A 114 -8.33 -18.69 -17.79
C THR A 114 -8.10 -19.88 -18.68
N ARG A 115 -8.30 -19.70 -20.00
CA ARG A 115 -8.17 -20.78 -20.99
C ARG A 115 -6.81 -20.82 -21.68
N CYS A 116 -6.18 -19.66 -21.87
CA CYS A 116 -4.91 -19.58 -22.57
C CYS A 116 -3.97 -18.60 -21.89
N LEU A 117 -2.68 -18.96 -21.82
CA LEU A 117 -1.62 -18.16 -21.28
C LEU A 117 -0.41 -18.21 -22.20
N PHE A 118 0.28 -17.09 -22.31
CA PHE A 118 1.57 -16.95 -22.95
C PHE A 118 2.57 -16.46 -21.92
N THR A 119 3.80 -16.93 -22.01
CA THR A 119 4.88 -16.44 -21.16
C THR A 119 6.18 -16.36 -21.93
N THR A 120 6.96 -15.33 -21.62
CA THR A 120 8.36 -15.20 -22.05
C THR A 120 9.33 -15.76 -21.00
N ASN A 121 8.81 -16.24 -19.87
CA ASN A 121 9.63 -16.75 -18.78
C ASN A 121 9.99 -18.21 -18.99
N PHE A 122 11.18 -18.59 -18.51
CA PHE A 122 11.68 -19.97 -18.59
C PHE A 122 11.34 -20.83 -17.37
N ASP A 123 10.76 -20.23 -16.32
CA ASP A 123 10.39 -20.93 -15.09
C ASP A 123 9.18 -21.86 -15.27
N ASP A 124 8.94 -22.71 -14.27
CA ASP A 124 7.83 -23.68 -14.23
C ASP A 124 6.72 -23.28 -13.23
N LEU A 125 6.67 -22.01 -12.83
CA LEU A 125 5.84 -21.57 -11.71
C LEU A 125 4.35 -21.62 -12.04
N VAL A 126 3.98 -21.34 -13.30
CA VAL A 126 2.59 -21.41 -13.77
C VAL A 126 2.13 -22.87 -13.81
N GLU A 127 2.96 -23.77 -14.32
CA GLU A 127 2.68 -25.21 -14.39
C GLU A 127 2.49 -25.80 -13.00
N ARG A 128 3.42 -25.53 -12.09
CA ARG A 128 3.36 -26.01 -10.70
C ARG A 128 2.12 -25.49 -9.99
N ALA A 129 1.75 -24.22 -10.21
CA ALA A 129 0.56 -23.65 -9.61
C ALA A 129 -0.73 -24.23 -10.21
N ALA A 130 -0.79 -24.40 -11.53
CA ALA A 130 -1.94 -25.00 -12.22
C ALA A 130 -2.13 -26.46 -11.82
N MET A 131 -1.04 -27.23 -11.73
CA MET A 131 -1.06 -28.63 -11.28
C MET A 131 -1.60 -28.73 -9.84
N ALA A 132 -1.04 -27.94 -8.92
CA ALA A 132 -1.47 -27.95 -7.52
C ALA A 132 -2.94 -27.53 -7.35
N ALA A 133 -3.41 -26.56 -8.13
CA ALA A 133 -4.82 -26.16 -8.13
C ALA A 133 -5.73 -27.25 -8.72
N ASN A 134 -5.31 -27.89 -9.81
CA ASN A 134 -6.08 -28.95 -10.48
C ASN A 134 -6.22 -30.22 -9.61
N GLU A 135 -5.25 -30.50 -8.73
CA GLU A 135 -5.35 -31.60 -7.75
C GLU A 135 -6.50 -31.41 -6.74
N LEU A 136 -6.91 -30.16 -6.48
CA LEU A 136 -8.01 -29.81 -5.57
C LEU A 136 -9.38 -29.93 -6.21
N VAL A 137 -9.45 -30.04 -7.54
CA VAL A 137 -10.68 -30.21 -8.29
C VAL A 137 -11.06 -31.69 -8.33
N GLU A 138 -12.37 -31.97 -8.26
CA GLU A 138 -12.92 -33.33 -8.41
C GLU A 138 -12.35 -34.04 -9.64
N PRO A 139 -11.96 -35.33 -9.56
CA PRO A 139 -11.28 -36.05 -10.62
C PRO A 139 -11.93 -35.92 -12.01
N GLU A 140 -13.26 -35.92 -12.08
CA GLU A 140 -14.05 -35.83 -13.31
C GLU A 140 -14.01 -34.44 -13.96
N ARG A 141 -13.66 -33.40 -13.20
CA ARG A 141 -13.60 -32.01 -13.65
C ARG A 141 -12.17 -31.53 -13.92
N ARG A 142 -11.17 -32.36 -13.62
CA ARG A 142 -9.75 -32.01 -13.82
C ARG A 142 -9.45 -31.78 -15.30
N GLN A 143 -8.77 -30.68 -15.59
CA GLN A 143 -8.31 -30.35 -16.94
C GLN A 143 -6.79 -30.17 -16.90
N PRO A 144 -6.00 -31.11 -17.44
CA PRO A 144 -4.55 -30.98 -17.43
C PRO A 144 -4.13 -29.79 -18.29
N LEU A 145 -3.21 -28.97 -17.77
CA LEU A 145 -2.63 -27.87 -18.53
C LEU A 145 -1.80 -28.43 -19.69
N ALA A 146 -2.19 -28.10 -20.91
CA ALA A 146 -1.35 -28.34 -22.08
C ALA A 146 -0.23 -27.29 -22.10
N VAL A 147 1.03 -27.74 -22.20
CA VAL A 147 2.18 -26.85 -22.32
C VAL A 147 2.72 -26.98 -23.75
N GLY A 148 2.77 -25.87 -24.46
CA GLY A 148 3.42 -25.73 -25.76
C GLY A 148 4.68 -24.89 -25.61
N ALA A 149 5.80 -25.39 -26.10
CA ALA A 149 7.07 -24.69 -26.19
C ALA A 149 7.67 -24.90 -27.59
N LEU A 150 8.84 -24.32 -27.88
CA LEU A 150 9.48 -24.40 -29.20
C LEU A 150 9.73 -25.86 -29.68
N ASP A 151 9.85 -26.82 -28.75
CA ASP A 151 10.00 -28.25 -29.03
C ASP A 151 8.66 -29.00 -29.22
N GLN A 152 7.54 -28.35 -28.88
CA GLN A 152 6.20 -28.94 -28.86
C GLN A 152 5.17 -28.03 -29.55
N VAL A 153 5.58 -27.32 -30.60
CA VAL A 153 4.73 -26.33 -31.30
C VAL A 153 3.48 -26.98 -31.89
N GLU A 154 3.61 -28.21 -32.41
CA GLU A 154 2.49 -29.00 -32.95
C GLU A 154 1.38 -29.22 -31.91
N ARG A 155 1.76 -29.37 -30.63
CA ARG A 155 0.80 -29.49 -29.53
C ARG A 155 0.07 -28.18 -29.31
N ALA A 156 0.78 -27.04 -29.34
CA ALA A 156 0.18 -25.72 -29.20
C ALA A 156 -0.81 -25.42 -30.33
N GLU A 157 -0.42 -25.68 -31.58
CA GLU A 157 -1.28 -25.53 -32.75
C GLU A 157 -2.51 -26.43 -32.68
N ARG A 158 -2.33 -27.72 -32.35
CA ARG A 158 -3.45 -28.65 -32.21
C ARG A 158 -4.43 -28.18 -31.14
N CYS A 159 -3.92 -27.76 -29.98
CA CYS A 159 -4.79 -27.28 -28.90
C CYS A 159 -5.57 -26.04 -29.32
N MET A 160 -4.93 -25.09 -30.02
CA MET A 160 -5.60 -23.89 -30.53
C MET A 160 -6.67 -24.22 -31.58
N ARG A 161 -6.37 -25.11 -32.53
CA ARG A 161 -7.32 -25.53 -33.58
C ARG A 161 -8.51 -26.31 -33.03
N GLU A 162 -8.28 -27.21 -32.08
CA GLU A 162 -9.32 -28.08 -31.50
C GLU A 162 -10.09 -27.41 -30.35
N GLY A 163 -9.63 -26.25 -29.87
CA GLY A 163 -10.20 -25.60 -28.69
C GLY A 163 -9.96 -26.38 -27.40
N SER A 164 -8.82 -27.10 -27.32
CA SER A 164 -8.41 -27.88 -26.15
C SER A 164 -7.74 -26.98 -25.13
N TRP A 165 -8.50 -26.60 -24.10
CA TRP A 165 -8.06 -25.71 -23.01
C TRP A 165 -7.95 -26.51 -21.68
N PRO A 166 -7.11 -26.07 -20.71
CA PRO A 166 -6.26 -24.88 -20.75
C PRO A 166 -4.90 -25.08 -21.45
N LEU A 167 -4.39 -24.03 -22.10
CA LEU A 167 -3.13 -24.02 -22.84
C LEU A 167 -2.16 -22.95 -22.29
N LEU A 168 -0.93 -23.35 -21.96
CA LEU A 168 0.20 -22.46 -21.69
C LEU A 168 1.19 -22.55 -22.85
N VAL A 169 1.57 -21.41 -23.42
CA VAL A 169 2.57 -21.32 -24.48
C VAL A 169 3.80 -20.54 -24.00
N LYS A 170 4.97 -21.18 -24.03
CA LYS A 170 6.26 -20.55 -23.76
C LYS A 170 6.88 -20.05 -25.06
N LEU A 171 6.79 -18.74 -25.29
CA LEU A 171 7.22 -18.12 -26.56
C LEU A 171 8.72 -18.27 -26.81
N HIS A 172 9.54 -18.33 -25.77
CA HIS A 172 10.99 -18.56 -25.87
C HIS A 172 11.42 -20.00 -25.56
N GLY A 173 10.47 -20.92 -25.45
CA GLY A 173 10.71 -22.35 -25.17
C GLY A 173 10.80 -22.73 -23.69
N ASP A 174 10.90 -24.04 -23.44
CA ASP A 174 11.11 -24.66 -22.13
C ASP A 174 12.56 -25.14 -22.03
N PHE A 175 13.24 -24.89 -20.90
CA PHE A 175 14.62 -25.34 -20.71
C PHE A 175 14.75 -26.87 -20.72
N LEU A 176 13.67 -27.60 -20.42
CA LEU A 176 13.68 -29.07 -20.34
C LEU A 176 13.76 -29.75 -21.72
N SER A 177 13.60 -29.01 -22.81
CA SER A 177 13.70 -29.56 -24.16
C SER A 177 15.14 -29.52 -24.68
N GLU A 178 15.64 -30.67 -25.06
CA GLU A 178 16.99 -30.99 -25.52
C GLU A 178 17.58 -29.99 -26.53
N ARG A 179 18.29 -28.97 -26.05
CA ARG A 179 19.13 -28.07 -26.86
C ARG A 179 20.41 -28.77 -27.33
N LEU A 180 20.28 -29.72 -28.26
CA LEU A 180 21.44 -30.30 -28.94
C LEU A 180 21.28 -30.68 -30.43
N MET A 181 20.17 -30.40 -31.13
CA MET A 181 20.04 -30.88 -32.52
C MET A 181 19.45 -29.92 -33.58
N ASN A 182 18.96 -28.71 -33.26
CA ASN A 182 18.21 -27.92 -34.25
C ASN A 182 19.05 -26.78 -34.85
N THR A 183 18.95 -26.64 -36.18
CA THR A 183 19.63 -25.58 -36.96
C THR A 183 18.95 -24.21 -36.75
N MET A 184 19.65 -23.10 -37.06
CA MET A 184 19.09 -21.75 -36.91
C MET A 184 17.77 -21.56 -37.67
N ASP A 185 17.63 -22.18 -38.84
CA ASP A 185 16.44 -22.10 -39.69
C ASP A 185 15.25 -22.82 -39.07
N GLU A 186 15.49 -23.94 -38.37
CA GLU A 186 14.44 -24.71 -37.69
C GLU A 186 13.88 -23.95 -36.48
N LEU A 187 14.75 -23.27 -35.74
CA LEU A 187 14.35 -22.40 -34.63
C LEU A 187 13.50 -21.21 -35.10
N GLN A 188 13.88 -20.59 -36.23
CA GLN A 188 13.07 -19.51 -36.82
C GLN A 188 11.69 -20.02 -37.26
N CYS A 189 11.61 -21.20 -37.87
CA CYS A 189 10.35 -21.80 -38.28
C CYS A 189 9.44 -22.12 -37.08
N GLN A 190 10.00 -22.69 -36.01
CA GLN A 190 9.26 -23.00 -34.77
C GLN A 190 8.74 -21.73 -34.08
N ASP A 191 9.57 -20.68 -34.05
CA ASP A 191 9.19 -19.38 -33.50
C ASP A 191 8.03 -18.75 -34.31
N GLU A 192 8.11 -18.75 -35.65
CA GLU A 192 7.01 -18.31 -36.51
C GLU A 192 5.71 -19.09 -36.25
N GLN A 193 5.79 -20.40 -36.05
CA GLN A 193 4.61 -21.21 -35.76
C GLN A 193 3.99 -20.84 -34.40
N LEU A 194 4.78 -20.63 -33.34
CA LEU A 194 4.27 -20.16 -32.05
C LEU A 194 3.63 -18.77 -32.15
N ARG A 195 4.19 -17.89 -32.98
CA ARG A 195 3.59 -16.58 -33.26
C ARG A 195 2.24 -16.71 -33.97
N ARG A 196 2.08 -17.67 -34.89
CA ARG A 196 0.76 -17.97 -35.50
C ARG A 196 -0.25 -18.49 -34.47
N VAL A 197 0.20 -19.31 -33.51
CA VAL A 197 -0.65 -19.74 -32.39
C VAL A 197 -1.09 -18.53 -31.56
N LEU A 198 -0.18 -17.61 -31.24
CA LEU A 198 -0.52 -16.36 -30.55
C LEU A 198 -1.58 -15.58 -31.34
N ALA A 199 -1.34 -15.26 -32.61
CA ALA A 199 -2.29 -14.52 -33.44
C ALA A 199 -3.69 -15.16 -33.47
N GLY A 200 -3.78 -16.49 -33.63
CA GLY A 200 -5.06 -17.19 -33.65
C GLY A 200 -5.75 -17.34 -32.28
N VAL A 201 -5.03 -17.15 -31.16
CA VAL A 201 -5.64 -16.99 -29.83
C VAL A 201 -6.17 -15.57 -29.66
N LEU A 202 -5.47 -14.56 -30.17
CA LEU A 202 -5.89 -13.15 -30.08
C LEU A 202 -7.15 -12.85 -30.89
N SER A 203 -7.44 -13.63 -31.95
CA SER A 203 -8.72 -13.57 -32.66
C SER A 203 -9.90 -14.16 -31.86
N GLN A 204 -9.64 -14.99 -30.85
CA GLN A 204 -10.66 -15.68 -30.04
C GLN A 204 -10.85 -15.08 -28.64
N PHE A 205 -9.84 -14.40 -28.11
CA PHE A 205 -9.84 -13.89 -26.74
C PHE A 205 -9.23 -12.48 -26.65
N GLY A 206 -9.75 -11.66 -25.74
CA GLY A 206 -9.01 -10.48 -25.27
C GLY A 206 -7.73 -10.88 -24.52
N LEU A 207 -6.76 -9.97 -24.43
CA LEU A 207 -5.45 -10.20 -23.83
C LEU A 207 -5.23 -9.33 -22.59
N PHE A 208 -4.70 -9.92 -21.53
CA PHE A 208 -4.25 -9.20 -20.35
C PHE A 208 -2.74 -9.43 -20.15
N ALA A 209 -1.94 -8.38 -20.34
CA ALA A 209 -0.50 -8.43 -20.16
C ALA A 209 -0.08 -7.98 -18.75
N ILE A 210 0.76 -8.76 -18.07
CA ILE A 210 1.32 -8.38 -16.76
C ILE A 210 2.76 -8.85 -16.59
N GLY A 211 3.57 -7.97 -15.99
CA GLY A 211 5.00 -8.24 -15.76
C GLY A 211 5.82 -8.27 -17.05
N TYR A 212 5.21 -7.95 -18.20
CA TYR A 212 5.84 -7.87 -19.50
C TYR A 212 6.12 -6.41 -19.86
N SER A 213 7.34 -6.12 -20.30
CA SER A 213 7.81 -4.75 -20.54
C SER A 213 7.51 -4.24 -21.95
N GLY A 214 7.25 -5.13 -22.92
CA GLY A 214 7.11 -4.77 -24.33
C GLY A 214 8.44 -4.51 -25.05
N ARG A 215 9.55 -5.07 -24.55
CA ARG A 215 10.89 -4.93 -25.16
C ARG A 215 11.19 -5.93 -26.28
N ASP A 216 10.39 -6.98 -26.40
CA ASP A 216 10.63 -8.01 -27.38
C ASP A 216 9.83 -7.71 -28.64
N ASP A 217 10.56 -7.27 -29.67
CA ASP A 217 9.99 -6.88 -30.94
C ASP A 217 9.21 -8.03 -31.59
N SER A 218 9.65 -9.28 -31.44
CA SER A 218 8.98 -10.44 -32.03
C SER A 218 7.54 -10.63 -31.58
N VAL A 219 7.32 -10.44 -30.27
CA VAL A 219 5.99 -10.56 -29.66
C VAL A 219 5.17 -9.31 -29.94
N MET A 220 5.79 -8.14 -29.83
CA MET A 220 5.09 -6.87 -30.09
C MET A 220 4.64 -6.74 -31.54
N ASP A 221 5.43 -7.22 -32.52
CA ASP A 221 5.05 -7.25 -33.94
C ASP A 221 3.76 -8.06 -34.13
N VAL A 222 3.64 -9.23 -33.48
CA VAL A 222 2.43 -10.06 -33.54
C VAL A 222 1.22 -9.37 -32.91
N LEU A 223 1.43 -8.62 -31.81
CA LEU A 223 0.35 -7.84 -31.19
C LEU A 223 -0.10 -6.69 -32.10
N ASP A 224 0.85 -5.97 -32.70
CA ASP A 224 0.60 -4.88 -33.66
C ASP A 224 -0.15 -5.39 -34.90
N GLU A 225 0.28 -6.53 -35.46
CA GLU A 225 -0.39 -7.19 -36.58
C GLU A 225 -1.81 -7.65 -36.21
N ALA A 226 -1.99 -8.24 -35.02
CA ALA A 226 -3.29 -8.70 -34.55
C ALA A 226 -4.30 -7.56 -34.38
N VAL A 227 -3.86 -6.36 -34.01
CA VAL A 227 -4.73 -5.17 -33.92
C VAL A 227 -5.33 -4.82 -35.28
N GLY A 228 -4.61 -5.08 -36.38
CA GLY A 228 -5.10 -4.86 -37.74
C GLY A 228 -6.11 -5.90 -38.25
N VAL A 229 -6.39 -6.96 -37.47
CA VAL A 229 -7.32 -8.03 -37.85
C VAL A 229 -8.71 -7.72 -37.30
N ASP A 230 -9.71 -7.67 -38.17
CA ASP A 230 -11.11 -7.43 -37.79
C ASP A 230 -11.60 -8.45 -36.74
N GLY A 231 -12.13 -7.92 -35.63
CA GLY A 231 -12.67 -8.73 -34.54
C GLY A 231 -11.63 -9.35 -33.60
N ALA A 232 -10.36 -8.98 -33.72
CA ALA A 232 -9.34 -9.36 -32.74
C ALA A 232 -9.62 -8.76 -31.35
N PHE A 233 -9.11 -9.43 -30.31
CA PHE A 233 -9.28 -9.05 -28.91
C PHE A 233 -10.74 -8.81 -28.49
N PRO A 234 -11.65 -9.80 -28.63
CA PRO A 234 -13.08 -9.63 -28.35
C PRO A 234 -13.43 -9.23 -26.90
N ALA A 235 -12.47 -9.31 -25.96
CA ALA A 235 -12.63 -8.86 -24.57
C ALA A 235 -11.60 -7.77 -24.19
N GLY A 236 -11.05 -7.10 -25.19
CA GLY A 236 -10.13 -5.99 -25.07
C GLY A 236 -8.66 -6.38 -24.88
N LEU A 237 -7.80 -5.36 -24.95
CA LEU A 237 -6.35 -5.43 -24.74
C LEU A 237 -5.97 -4.59 -23.51
N TRP A 238 -5.62 -5.27 -22.43
CA TRP A 238 -5.33 -4.64 -21.14
C TRP A 238 -3.88 -4.83 -20.75
N TRP A 239 -3.26 -3.77 -20.25
CA TRP A 239 -1.85 -3.80 -19.87
C TRP A 239 -1.65 -3.35 -18.42
N ALA A 240 -1.13 -4.23 -17.58
CA ALA A 240 -0.84 -3.91 -16.19
C ALA A 240 0.45 -3.09 -16.06
N VAL A 241 0.36 -1.95 -15.38
CA VAL A 241 1.48 -1.01 -15.18
C VAL A 241 1.60 -0.62 -13.71
N ARG A 242 2.83 -0.33 -13.27
CA ARG A 242 3.05 0.17 -11.92
C ARG A 242 2.73 1.67 -11.86
N PRO A 243 2.02 2.15 -10.82
CA PRO A 243 1.76 3.57 -10.65
C PRO A 243 3.06 4.39 -10.67
N GLY A 244 3.11 5.41 -11.52
CA GLY A 244 4.25 6.32 -11.62
C GLY A 244 5.50 5.79 -12.32
N THR A 245 5.43 4.62 -12.98
CA THR A 245 6.51 4.15 -13.88
C THR A 245 6.25 4.53 -15.33
N ALA A 246 7.30 4.99 -16.03
CA ALA A 246 7.22 5.24 -17.47
C ALA A 246 7.02 3.92 -18.23
N VAL A 247 6.07 3.92 -19.16
CA VAL A 247 5.81 2.81 -20.09
C VAL A 247 6.68 2.99 -21.34
N LEU A 248 7.04 1.90 -22.00
CA LEU A 248 7.78 2.02 -23.27
C LEU A 248 6.88 2.62 -24.36
N PRO A 249 7.38 3.56 -25.19
CA PRO A 249 6.60 4.19 -26.24
C PRO A 249 5.92 3.19 -27.19
N ARG A 250 6.55 2.03 -27.40
CA ARG A 250 6.00 0.95 -28.23
C ARG A 250 4.69 0.39 -27.67
N VAL A 251 4.57 0.25 -26.35
CA VAL A 251 3.34 -0.24 -25.70
C VAL A 251 2.25 0.82 -25.73
N GLU A 252 2.62 2.09 -25.53
CA GLU A 252 1.68 3.22 -25.66
C GLU A 252 1.10 3.26 -27.08
N SER A 253 1.96 3.20 -28.10
CA SER A 253 1.55 3.15 -29.51
C SER A 253 0.65 1.96 -29.84
N LEU A 254 0.93 0.77 -29.29
CA LEU A 254 0.09 -0.42 -29.47
C LEU A 254 -1.33 -0.20 -28.93
N LEU A 255 -1.46 0.35 -27.72
CA LEU A 255 -2.79 0.58 -27.11
C LEU A 255 -3.56 1.70 -27.80
N GLU A 256 -2.87 2.76 -28.23
CA GLU A 256 -3.45 3.82 -29.06
C GLU A 256 -3.96 3.28 -30.39
N HIS A 257 -3.16 2.44 -31.06
CA HIS A 257 -3.55 1.76 -32.29
C HIS A 257 -4.77 0.85 -32.08
N ALA A 258 -4.78 0.06 -31.00
CA ALA A 258 -5.91 -0.79 -30.64
C ALA A 258 -7.20 0.03 -30.40
N THR A 259 -7.09 1.16 -29.68
CA THR A 259 -8.22 2.07 -29.45
C THR A 259 -8.75 2.64 -30.77
N ALA A 260 -7.84 3.03 -31.68
CA ALA A 260 -8.21 3.56 -32.99
C ALA A 260 -8.88 2.51 -33.88
N ALA A 261 -8.50 1.24 -33.74
CA ALA A 261 -9.13 0.10 -34.41
C ALA A 261 -10.48 -0.32 -33.78
N GLY A 262 -10.94 0.36 -32.73
CA GLY A 262 -12.21 0.08 -32.05
C GLY A 262 -12.16 -1.06 -31.04
N ILE A 263 -10.96 -1.50 -30.65
CA ILE A 263 -10.74 -2.49 -29.59
C ILE A 263 -10.72 -1.77 -28.24
N GLU A 264 -11.48 -2.25 -27.25
CA GLU A 264 -11.36 -1.75 -25.89
C GLU A 264 -9.95 -2.00 -25.37
N SER A 265 -9.21 -0.95 -25.04
CA SER A 265 -7.85 -1.10 -24.54
C SER A 265 -7.55 -0.09 -23.42
N GLY A 266 -6.57 -0.41 -22.59
CA GLY A 266 -6.17 0.50 -21.52
C GLY A 266 -5.16 -0.05 -20.54
N PHE A 267 -4.67 0.86 -19.70
CA PHE A 267 -3.77 0.55 -18.62
C PHE A 267 -4.53 0.18 -17.34
N VAL A 268 -4.04 -0.85 -16.65
CA VAL A 268 -4.51 -1.27 -15.32
C VAL A 268 -3.41 -1.03 -14.31
N GLU A 269 -3.63 -0.12 -13.37
CA GLU A 269 -2.64 0.21 -12.36
C GLU A 269 -2.56 -0.87 -11.27
N SER A 270 -1.39 -1.47 -11.10
CA SER A 270 -1.09 -2.40 -10.00
C SER A 270 0.39 -2.35 -9.61
N GLU A 271 0.68 -2.35 -8.31
CA GLU A 271 2.05 -2.34 -7.78
C GLU A 271 2.86 -3.58 -8.19
N ASN A 272 2.22 -4.76 -8.24
CA ASN A 272 2.83 -6.01 -8.69
C ASN A 272 1.76 -7.06 -9.03
N PHE A 273 2.21 -8.25 -9.46
CA PHE A 273 1.32 -9.36 -9.82
C PHE A 273 0.51 -9.91 -8.63
N ASP A 274 1.12 -10.02 -7.46
CA ASP A 274 0.46 -10.53 -6.25
C ASP A 274 -0.66 -9.58 -5.75
N GLU A 275 -0.46 -8.27 -5.87
CA GLU A 275 -1.50 -7.26 -5.55
C GLU A 275 -2.68 -7.32 -6.52
N LEU A 276 -2.42 -7.43 -7.84
CA LEU A 276 -3.49 -7.62 -8.83
C LEU A 276 -4.25 -8.92 -8.56
N ALA A 277 -3.53 -10.01 -8.30
CA ALA A 277 -4.12 -11.28 -7.95
C ALA A 277 -4.95 -11.19 -6.66
N GLY A 278 -4.55 -10.37 -5.70
CA GLY A 278 -5.34 -10.07 -4.50
C GLY A 278 -6.66 -9.35 -4.79
N GLN A 279 -6.70 -8.52 -5.83
CA GLN A 279 -7.95 -7.90 -6.29
C GLN A 279 -8.84 -8.91 -7.02
N ILE A 280 -8.24 -9.74 -7.87
CA ILE A 280 -8.94 -10.80 -8.61
C ILE A 280 -9.55 -11.84 -7.64
N GLU A 281 -8.79 -12.27 -6.64
CA GLU A 281 -9.24 -13.21 -5.61
C GLU A 281 -10.49 -12.71 -4.88
N ARG A 282 -10.59 -11.40 -4.63
CA ARG A 282 -11.79 -10.79 -4.00
C ARG A 282 -12.96 -10.62 -4.95
N ALA A 283 -12.72 -10.59 -6.26
CA ALA A 283 -13.74 -10.36 -7.29
C ALA A 283 -14.32 -11.66 -7.87
N VAL A 284 -13.64 -12.79 -7.68
CA VAL A 284 -14.02 -14.07 -8.28
C VAL A 284 -14.40 -15.07 -7.18
N ASP A 285 -15.54 -15.73 -7.34
CA ASP A 285 -15.98 -16.78 -6.43
C ASP A 285 -15.21 -18.09 -6.69
N PHE A 286 -14.42 -18.49 -5.70
CA PHE A 286 -13.74 -19.79 -5.63
C PHE A 286 -14.39 -20.68 -4.56
N ASP A 287 -14.30 -21.99 -4.76
CA ASP A 287 -14.68 -22.99 -3.77
C ASP A 287 -13.70 -23.00 -2.57
N GLU A 288 -14.18 -23.53 -1.44
CA GLU A 288 -13.42 -23.52 -0.19
C GLU A 288 -12.02 -24.14 -0.29
N PRO A 289 -11.83 -25.34 -0.89
CA PRO A 289 -10.50 -25.96 -0.97
C PRO A 289 -9.50 -25.10 -1.76
N MET A 290 -9.95 -24.47 -2.84
CA MET A 290 -9.14 -23.59 -3.67
C MET A 290 -8.79 -22.31 -2.92
N ARG A 291 -9.74 -21.73 -2.18
CA ARG A 291 -9.51 -20.56 -1.34
C ARG A 291 -8.50 -20.85 -0.24
N GLU A 292 -8.63 -21.97 0.46
CA GLU A 292 -7.66 -22.40 1.47
C GLU A 292 -6.26 -22.58 0.86
N HIS A 293 -6.16 -23.20 -0.32
CA HIS A 293 -4.91 -23.36 -1.03
C HIS A 293 -4.25 -22.03 -1.41
N MET A 294 -5.01 -21.06 -1.93
CA MET A 294 -4.47 -19.73 -2.27
C MET A 294 -4.01 -18.99 -1.00
N LEU A 295 -4.79 -19.04 0.08
CA LEU A 295 -4.50 -18.35 1.33
C LEU A 295 -3.38 -19.00 2.16
N ALA A 296 -3.04 -20.27 1.91
CA ALA A 296 -1.99 -20.97 2.64
C ALA A 296 -0.59 -20.34 2.51
N LEU A 297 -0.32 -19.56 1.45
CA LEU A 297 0.92 -18.79 1.28
C LEU A 297 0.85 -17.36 1.80
N ARG A 298 -0.36 -16.82 2.05
CA ARG A 298 -0.41 -15.56 2.79
C ARG A 298 0.29 -15.85 4.12
N PRO A 299 1.27 -15.05 4.55
CA PRO A 299 1.77 -15.18 5.90
C PRO A 299 0.52 -15.17 6.77
N LYS A 300 0.26 -16.27 7.50
CA LYS A 300 -0.77 -16.28 8.54
C LYS A 300 -0.55 -14.96 9.25
N PRO A 301 -1.52 -14.04 9.26
CA PRO A 301 -1.29 -12.78 9.93
C PRO A 301 -0.70 -13.15 11.28
N LEU A 302 0.46 -12.58 11.62
CA LEU A 302 1.11 -12.75 12.93
C LEU A 302 0.28 -12.07 14.02
N VAL A 303 -1.04 -12.14 13.86
CA VAL A 303 -2.08 -11.97 14.85
C VAL A 303 -2.60 -13.37 15.15
N THR A 304 -1.70 -14.27 15.54
CA THR A 304 -2.12 -15.22 16.57
C THR A 304 -2.45 -14.33 17.76
N PRO A 305 -3.67 -14.36 18.32
CA PRO A 305 -3.85 -13.84 19.67
C PRO A 305 -2.84 -14.60 20.50
N VAL A 306 -1.76 -13.94 20.93
CA VAL A 306 -0.88 -14.53 21.92
C VAL A 306 -1.78 -14.69 23.13
N SER A 307 -2.16 -15.92 23.43
CA SER A 307 -2.72 -16.26 24.74
C SER A 307 -1.61 -16.00 25.73
N LEU A 308 -1.63 -14.80 26.29
CA LEU A 308 -0.73 -14.40 27.35
C LEU A 308 -0.94 -15.36 28.53
N PRO A 309 0.13 -15.97 29.08
CA PRO A 309 0.00 -16.88 30.22
C PRO A 309 -0.74 -16.20 31.39
N VAL A 310 -1.70 -16.90 32.00
CA VAL A 310 -2.61 -16.34 33.03
C VAL A 310 -2.10 -16.58 34.46
N SER A 311 -0.89 -17.12 34.62
CA SER A 311 -0.33 -17.43 35.94
C SER A 311 0.49 -16.26 36.50
N GLN A 312 0.10 -15.76 37.68
CA GLN A 312 0.75 -14.66 38.40
C GLN A 312 2.29 -14.84 38.48
N GLY A 313 3.03 -13.84 38.00
CA GLY A 313 4.49 -13.78 38.12
C GLY A 313 4.89 -12.38 38.60
N THR A 314 5.44 -12.31 39.81
CA THR A 314 5.79 -11.10 40.56
C THR A 314 7.06 -10.36 40.10
N ASN A 315 7.55 -10.56 38.87
CA ASN A 315 8.90 -10.08 38.51
C ASN A 315 8.96 -8.99 37.42
N TYR A 316 9.60 -7.90 37.82
CA TYR A 316 10.05 -6.69 37.10
C TYR A 316 10.95 -7.02 35.87
N PRO A 317 11.00 -6.18 34.80
CA PRO A 317 10.46 -4.82 34.66
C PRO A 317 9.14 -4.70 33.88
N LEU A 318 8.22 -3.88 34.40
CA LEU A 318 6.98 -3.47 33.74
C LEU A 318 7.21 -2.19 32.93
N VAL A 319 6.88 -2.18 31.63
CA VAL A 319 6.97 -0.97 30.78
C VAL A 319 5.60 -0.29 30.77
N ARG A 320 5.57 1.01 31.06
CA ARG A 320 4.35 1.81 30.95
C ARG A 320 4.05 2.11 29.48
N CYS A 321 2.82 1.86 29.04
CA CYS A 321 2.39 2.16 27.68
C CYS A 321 1.67 3.52 27.64
N SER A 322 1.84 4.26 26.54
CA SER A 322 1.14 5.54 26.31
C SER A 322 -0.25 5.31 25.68
N VAL A 323 -1.06 4.49 26.34
CA VAL A 323 -2.41 4.12 25.89
C VAL A 323 -3.42 4.23 27.03
N LEU A 324 -4.63 4.68 26.74
CA LEU A 324 -5.78 4.74 27.65
C LEU A 324 -6.94 3.92 27.07
N GLU A 325 -7.66 3.19 27.91
CA GLU A 325 -8.83 2.43 27.45
C GLU A 325 -10.00 3.38 27.16
N LEU A 326 -10.58 3.24 25.97
CA LEU A 326 -11.84 3.88 25.58
C LEU A 326 -12.97 2.95 25.98
N LEU A 327 -13.53 3.18 27.17
CA LEU A 327 -14.62 2.40 27.75
C LEU A 327 -15.90 2.51 26.94
N GLU A 328 -16.18 3.72 26.41
CA GLU A 328 -17.31 3.95 25.50
C GLU A 328 -16.93 4.90 24.36
N LEU A 329 -17.42 4.55 23.16
CA LEU A 329 -17.39 5.37 21.95
C LEU A 329 -18.81 5.88 21.64
N PRO A 330 -18.95 6.96 20.84
CA PRO A 330 -20.24 7.38 20.31
C PRO A 330 -20.89 6.25 19.50
N LYS A 331 -22.15 5.94 19.80
CA LYS A 331 -22.88 4.80 19.20
C LYS A 331 -23.65 5.17 17.94
N GLU A 332 -24.03 6.43 17.79
CA GLU A 332 -24.83 6.90 16.67
C GLU A 332 -24.39 8.30 16.22
N ALA A 333 -24.65 8.64 14.97
CA ALA A 333 -24.47 9.98 14.41
C ALA A 333 -25.70 10.44 13.63
N ARG A 334 -25.84 11.74 13.46
CA ARG A 334 -26.93 12.32 12.66
C ARG A 334 -26.61 12.18 11.18
N VAL A 335 -27.58 11.76 10.39
CA VAL A 335 -27.45 11.63 8.94
C VAL A 335 -28.05 12.85 8.26
N VAL A 336 -27.32 13.43 7.31
CA VAL A 336 -27.81 14.49 6.43
C VAL A 336 -27.72 13.99 4.99
N ALA A 337 -28.87 13.93 4.33
CA ALA A 337 -28.96 13.61 2.90
C ALA A 337 -28.73 14.88 2.08
N LEU A 338 -27.83 14.81 1.11
CA LEU A 338 -27.47 15.92 0.22
C LEU A 338 -28.04 15.71 -1.18
N ARG A 339 -28.40 16.81 -1.85
CA ARG A 339 -28.77 16.77 -3.28
C ARG A 339 -27.52 16.68 -4.17
N LYS A 340 -26.46 17.41 -3.81
CA LYS A 340 -25.18 17.41 -4.51
C LYS A 340 -24.14 16.61 -3.72
N PRO A 341 -23.32 15.78 -4.38
CA PRO A 341 -22.27 15.05 -3.68
C PRO A 341 -21.20 16.02 -3.14
N LEU A 342 -20.66 15.71 -1.97
CA LEU A 342 -19.58 16.48 -1.33
C LEU A 342 -18.50 15.56 -0.76
N THR A 343 -17.27 16.06 -0.79
CA THR A 343 -16.15 15.49 -0.03
C THR A 343 -16.15 16.00 1.41
N SER A 344 -15.48 15.27 2.31
CA SER A 344 -15.31 15.69 3.71
C SER A 344 -14.58 17.05 3.85
N ALA A 345 -13.70 17.42 2.90
CA ALA A 345 -13.01 18.71 2.89
C ALA A 345 -13.95 19.88 2.57
N GLU A 346 -14.82 19.70 1.57
CA GLU A 346 -15.82 20.70 1.19
C GLU A 346 -16.87 20.87 2.28
N ALA A 347 -17.37 19.75 2.83
CA ALA A 347 -18.32 19.79 3.93
C ALA A 347 -17.76 20.51 5.17
N ARG A 348 -16.47 20.32 5.50
CA ARG A 348 -15.82 21.06 6.60
C ARG A 348 -15.70 22.56 6.32
N THR A 349 -15.53 22.92 5.05
CA THR A 349 -15.49 24.32 4.61
C THR A 349 -16.87 24.98 4.73
N LEU A 350 -17.95 24.26 4.43
CA LEU A 350 -19.32 24.75 4.63
C LEU A 350 -19.62 24.99 6.11
N VAL A 351 -19.30 24.02 6.98
CA VAL A 351 -19.43 24.17 8.44
C VAL A 351 -18.65 25.39 8.95
N LYS A 352 -17.41 25.59 8.47
CA LYS A 352 -16.59 26.75 8.83
C LYS A 352 -17.18 28.06 8.33
N LYS A 353 -17.73 28.11 7.11
CA LYS A 353 -18.39 29.30 6.54
C LYS A 353 -19.68 29.66 7.26
N ALA A 354 -20.43 28.66 7.71
CA ALA A 354 -21.66 28.83 8.48
C ALA A 354 -21.40 29.18 9.96
N ASP A 355 -20.13 29.19 10.38
CA ASP A 355 -19.68 29.45 11.76
C ASP A 355 -20.43 28.60 12.80
N VAL A 356 -20.60 27.31 12.50
CA VAL A 356 -21.31 26.38 13.39
C VAL A 356 -20.38 25.40 14.08
N TRP A 357 -20.75 24.99 15.29
CA TRP A 357 -19.96 24.05 16.06
C TRP A 357 -20.39 22.60 15.80
N ALA A 358 -19.98 22.06 14.64
CA ALA A 358 -20.25 20.69 14.25
C ALA A 358 -18.97 19.91 13.89
N THR A 359 -19.01 18.59 14.10
CA THR A 359 -18.00 17.64 13.58
C THR A 359 -18.68 16.80 12.52
N ILE A 360 -18.10 16.73 11.33
CA ILE A 360 -18.73 16.09 10.18
C ILE A 360 -17.77 15.16 9.44
N ALA A 361 -18.33 14.16 8.77
CA ALA A 361 -17.68 13.37 7.73
C ALA A 361 -18.66 13.27 6.55
N ALA A 362 -18.16 13.39 5.32
CA ALA A 362 -18.97 13.35 4.11
C ALA A 362 -18.42 12.33 3.10
N SER A 363 -19.33 11.56 2.50
CA SER A 363 -19.06 10.63 1.41
C SER A 363 -20.21 10.68 0.41
N GLY A 364 -19.93 11.18 -0.79
CA GLY A 364 -20.94 11.35 -1.83
C GLY A 364 -22.10 12.21 -1.35
N ARG A 365 -23.32 11.65 -1.35
CA ARG A 365 -24.56 12.36 -0.99
C ARG A 365 -24.95 12.23 0.48
N THR A 366 -24.08 11.69 1.33
CA THR A 366 -24.37 11.48 2.74
C THR A 366 -23.35 12.20 3.61
N VAL A 367 -23.83 12.93 4.60
CA VAL A 367 -23.00 13.50 5.67
C VAL A 367 -23.41 12.90 7.00
N LEU A 368 -22.42 12.51 7.79
CA LEU A 368 -22.59 12.11 9.16
C LEU A 368 -22.10 13.25 10.05
N ALA A 369 -22.87 13.59 11.08
CA ALA A 369 -22.63 14.77 11.88
C ALA A 369 -22.85 14.55 13.38
N PHE A 370 -22.03 15.25 14.16
CA PHE A 370 -22.25 15.57 15.57
C PHE A 370 -22.39 17.09 15.71
N GLY A 371 -23.38 17.55 16.46
CA GLY A 371 -23.73 18.95 16.61
C GLY A 371 -25.21 19.13 16.88
N ALA A 372 -25.63 20.39 17.03
CA ALA A 372 -27.04 20.75 17.09
C ALA A 372 -27.69 20.57 15.71
N ASP A 373 -28.92 20.09 15.68
CA ASP A 373 -29.63 19.79 14.44
C ASP A 373 -29.86 21.08 13.61
N ASP A 374 -30.30 22.17 14.24
CA ASP A 374 -30.49 23.49 13.59
C ASP A 374 -29.20 24.04 12.95
N ASP A 375 -28.06 23.83 13.61
CA ASP A 375 -26.75 24.27 13.14
C ASP A 375 -26.29 23.45 11.93
N ILE A 376 -26.54 22.14 11.95
CA ILE A 376 -26.23 21.23 10.86
C ILE A 376 -27.09 21.56 9.64
N GLU A 377 -28.40 21.77 9.82
CA GLU A 377 -29.29 22.17 8.73
C GLU A 377 -28.87 23.50 8.12
N ARG A 378 -28.55 24.50 8.95
CA ARG A 378 -28.07 25.81 8.49
C ARG A 378 -26.78 25.68 7.67
N ALA A 379 -25.85 24.83 8.08
CA ALA A 379 -24.58 24.63 7.38
C ALA A 379 -24.72 23.98 5.99
N PHE A 380 -25.70 23.08 5.82
CA PHE A 380 -25.88 22.33 4.57
C PHE A 380 -27.08 22.79 3.72
N ALA A 381 -27.83 23.80 4.14
CA ALA A 381 -28.97 24.35 3.40
C ALA A 381 -28.60 24.75 1.95
N ALA A 382 -27.44 25.37 1.75
CA ALA A 382 -26.97 25.83 0.44
C ALA A 382 -26.71 24.70 -0.58
N VAL A 383 -26.52 23.47 -0.10
CA VAL A 383 -26.32 22.26 -0.93
C VAL A 383 -27.53 21.34 -0.93
N GLY A 384 -28.65 21.82 -0.39
CA GLY A 384 -29.90 21.06 -0.27
C GLY A 384 -29.85 19.94 0.75
N GLY A 385 -29.02 20.07 1.79
CA GLY A 385 -28.94 19.12 2.90
C GLY A 385 -30.23 19.07 3.70
N ARG A 386 -30.67 17.87 4.07
CA ARG A 386 -31.81 17.63 4.96
C ARG A 386 -31.47 16.54 5.98
N LEU A 387 -31.89 16.72 7.23
CA LEU A 387 -31.74 15.66 8.23
C LEU A 387 -32.52 14.42 7.79
N SER A 388 -31.89 13.27 7.92
CA SER A 388 -32.39 11.98 7.43
C SER A 388 -32.22 10.89 8.51
N GLY A 389 -32.55 11.24 9.76
CA GLY A 389 -32.49 10.31 10.89
C GLY A 389 -31.08 10.12 11.45
N THR A 390 -30.81 8.94 12.01
CA THR A 390 -29.54 8.55 12.63
C THR A 390 -28.99 7.27 12.01
N VAL A 391 -27.69 7.05 12.19
CA VAL A 391 -27.02 5.79 11.83
C VAL A 391 -26.21 5.29 13.02
N ALA A 392 -26.20 3.97 13.21
CA ALA A 392 -25.31 3.33 14.18
C ALA A 392 -23.86 3.37 13.65
N LEU A 393 -22.93 3.79 14.50
CA LEU A 393 -21.52 3.92 14.15
C LEU A 393 -20.78 2.61 14.36
N ASP A 394 -20.08 2.17 13.31
CA ASP A 394 -19.08 1.11 13.38
C ASP A 394 -17.72 1.64 12.91
N PRO A 395 -16.89 2.18 13.83
CA PRO A 395 -15.56 2.69 13.50
C PRO A 395 -14.55 1.61 13.12
N TYR A 396 -14.88 0.32 13.27
CA TYR A 396 -14.00 -0.78 12.90
C TYR A 396 -14.21 -1.17 11.42
N ALA A 397 -15.46 -1.31 11.00
CA ALA A 397 -15.81 -1.71 9.63
C ALA A 397 -15.81 -0.55 8.63
N ASP A 398 -16.17 0.67 9.06
CA ASP A 398 -16.39 1.80 8.15
C ASP A 398 -15.39 2.94 8.38
N SER A 399 -14.69 3.32 7.30
CA SER A 399 -13.67 4.37 7.31
C SER A 399 -14.23 5.79 7.53
N MET A 400 -15.46 6.06 7.09
CA MET A 400 -16.17 7.32 7.30
C MET A 400 -16.59 7.45 8.77
N HIS A 401 -17.14 6.38 9.36
CA HIS A 401 -17.44 6.32 10.79
C HIS A 401 -16.19 6.55 11.62
N ARG A 402 -15.09 5.85 11.25
CA ARG A 402 -13.80 6.01 11.91
C ARG A 402 -13.31 7.45 11.83
N GLY A 403 -13.32 8.07 10.66
CA GLY A 403 -12.90 9.47 10.49
C GLY A 403 -13.70 10.45 11.36
N LEU A 404 -15.03 10.29 11.40
CA LEU A 404 -15.91 11.11 12.23
C LEU A 404 -15.59 10.97 13.73
N VAL A 405 -15.40 9.74 14.20
CA VAL A 405 -15.08 9.43 15.61
C VAL A 405 -13.71 9.99 15.99
N TYR A 406 -12.72 9.89 15.12
CA TYR A 406 -11.38 10.47 15.32
C TYR A 406 -11.43 12.01 15.43
N ASP A 407 -12.08 12.68 14.49
CA ASP A 407 -12.22 14.15 14.50
C ASP A 407 -12.93 14.60 15.80
N ALA A 408 -13.97 13.87 16.20
CA ALA A 408 -14.73 14.14 17.42
C ALA A 408 -13.90 13.91 18.70
N LEU A 409 -13.09 12.85 18.75
CA LEU A 409 -12.22 12.54 19.88
C LEU A 409 -11.14 13.61 20.08
N ALA A 410 -10.50 14.06 18.99
CA ALA A 410 -9.52 15.14 19.06
C ALA A 410 -10.16 16.42 19.65
N ARG A 411 -11.36 16.77 19.18
CA ARG A 411 -12.10 17.94 19.66
C ARG A 411 -12.55 17.79 21.12
N SER A 412 -13.01 16.61 21.53
CA SER A 412 -13.47 16.37 22.89
C SER A 412 -12.34 16.42 23.91
N ILE A 413 -11.14 15.94 23.55
CA ILE A 413 -9.94 16.08 24.40
C ILE A 413 -9.54 17.55 24.49
N ALA A 414 -9.50 18.26 23.36
CA ALA A 414 -9.06 19.66 23.36
C ALA A 414 -10.02 20.62 24.07
N ARG A 415 -11.31 20.30 24.13
CA ARG A 415 -12.34 21.19 24.68
C ARG A 415 -12.10 21.50 26.16
N ARG A 416 -12.18 22.78 26.52
CA ARG A 416 -11.92 23.32 27.87
C ARG A 416 -10.53 22.99 28.43
N ARG A 417 -9.60 22.61 27.55
CA ARG A 417 -8.21 22.35 27.90
C ARG A 417 -7.31 23.29 27.09
N PRO A 418 -6.09 23.57 27.58
CA PRO A 418 -5.09 24.37 26.86
C PRO A 418 -4.46 23.59 25.70
N LEU A 419 -5.29 23.03 24.82
CA LEU A 419 -4.92 22.18 23.68
C LEU A 419 -5.58 22.68 22.39
N ALA A 420 -4.86 22.63 21.28
CA ALA A 420 -5.41 22.82 19.94
C ALA A 420 -5.43 21.50 19.17
N PRO A 421 -6.58 21.08 18.62
CA PRO A 421 -6.63 19.96 17.70
C PRO A 421 -6.14 20.38 16.32
N LEU A 422 -5.17 19.65 15.78
CA LEU A 422 -4.72 19.72 14.39
C LEU A 422 -5.17 18.44 13.67
N LEU A 423 -6.25 18.57 12.93
CA LEU A 423 -6.88 17.47 12.19
C LEU A 423 -6.11 17.25 10.88
N ARG A 424 -5.61 16.03 10.67
CA ARG A 424 -4.82 15.60 9.50
C ARG A 424 -5.30 14.23 9.03
N GLY A 425 -5.13 13.93 7.73
CA GLY A 425 -5.51 12.64 7.15
C GLY A 425 -4.74 11.43 7.68
N ARG A 426 -3.49 11.60 8.15
CA ARG A 426 -2.62 10.53 8.69
C ARG A 426 -2.43 10.61 10.22
N GLY A 427 -3.52 10.86 10.94
CA GLY A 427 -3.53 10.90 12.41
C GLY A 427 -3.56 12.31 12.98
N HIS A 428 -4.39 12.51 13.99
CA HIS A 428 -4.62 13.84 14.57
C HIS A 428 -3.58 14.16 15.63
N GLN A 429 -3.35 15.47 15.81
CA GLN A 429 -2.42 15.96 16.82
C GLN A 429 -3.15 16.91 17.77
N LEU A 430 -2.74 16.90 19.04
CA LEU A 430 -3.19 17.85 20.05
C LEU A 430 -1.98 18.63 20.53
N LEU A 431 -1.97 19.93 20.27
CA LEU A 431 -0.86 20.83 20.56
C LEU A 431 -1.12 21.58 21.84
N VAL A 432 -0.13 21.69 22.72
CA VAL A 432 -0.20 22.62 23.86
C VAL A 432 -0.34 24.05 23.35
N ARG A 433 -1.34 24.78 23.86
CA ARG A 433 -1.45 26.23 23.66
C ARG A 433 -1.22 26.97 24.97
N PRO A 434 -0.31 27.95 24.99
CA PRO A 434 -0.24 28.85 26.13
C PRO A 434 -1.54 29.65 26.25
N PRO A 435 -1.88 30.14 27.46
CA PRO A 435 -3.06 30.98 27.67
C PRO A 435 -3.04 32.18 26.71
N SER A 436 -4.12 32.38 25.97
CA SER A 436 -4.28 33.56 25.11
C SER A 436 -4.65 34.77 25.96
N SER A 437 -4.19 35.97 25.57
CA SER A 437 -4.64 37.24 26.13
C SER A 437 -6.14 37.51 25.97
N ARG A 438 -6.84 36.71 25.16
CA ARG A 438 -8.30 36.77 24.96
C ARG A 438 -9.11 36.02 26.01
N LEU A 439 -8.45 35.23 26.88
CA LEU A 439 -9.12 34.50 27.95
C LEU A 439 -9.28 35.41 29.18
N SER A 440 -10.38 35.26 29.91
CA SER A 440 -10.53 35.85 31.26
C SER A 440 -9.39 35.37 32.17
N GLU A 441 -9.03 36.17 33.19
CA GLU A 441 -7.95 35.82 34.12
C GLU A 441 -8.15 34.45 34.79
N ASP A 442 -9.39 34.12 35.19
CA ASP A 442 -9.74 32.83 35.79
C ASP A 442 -9.48 31.66 34.83
N ALA A 443 -9.96 31.75 33.59
CA ALA A 443 -9.72 30.74 32.56
C ALA A 443 -8.22 30.61 32.21
N ALA A 444 -7.48 31.72 32.21
CA ALA A 444 -6.04 31.70 32.00
C ALA A 444 -5.28 31.09 33.18
N ALA A 445 -5.74 31.31 34.42
CA ALA A 445 -5.21 30.67 35.62
C ALA A 445 -5.48 29.17 35.61
N GLU A 446 -6.68 28.75 35.23
CA GLU A 446 -7.04 27.34 35.10
C GLU A 446 -6.20 26.63 34.02
N HIS A 447 -6.01 27.26 32.86
CA HIS A 447 -5.11 26.73 31.83
C HIS A 447 -3.66 26.59 32.34
N ARG A 448 -3.15 27.56 33.10
CA ARG A 448 -1.82 27.47 33.73
C ARG A 448 -1.76 26.32 34.74
N ARG A 449 -2.83 26.09 35.52
CA ARG A 449 -2.95 24.98 36.47
C ARG A 449 -2.92 23.63 35.75
N LEU A 450 -3.70 23.47 34.68
CA LEU A 450 -3.77 22.25 33.88
C LEU A 450 -2.45 21.91 33.18
N LEU A 451 -1.68 22.92 32.75
CA LEU A 451 -0.35 22.71 32.15
C LEU A 451 0.76 22.48 33.18
N GLY A 452 0.53 22.73 34.47
CA GLY A 452 1.53 22.58 35.54
C GLY A 452 2.25 21.24 35.52
N PRO A 453 1.53 20.10 35.61
CA PRO A 453 2.14 18.77 35.58
C PRO A 453 2.96 18.50 34.31
N LEU A 454 2.51 19.04 33.17
CA LEU A 454 3.22 18.88 31.90
C LEU A 454 4.50 19.71 31.87
N ARG A 455 4.49 20.92 32.44
CA ARG A 455 5.68 21.75 32.57
C ARG A 455 6.70 21.12 33.51
N ASP A 456 6.26 20.49 34.58
CA ASP A 456 7.15 19.85 35.56
C ASP A 456 7.75 18.53 35.01
N ALA A 457 7.01 17.83 34.12
CA ALA A 457 7.48 16.61 33.49
C ALA A 457 8.55 16.82 32.40
N TYR A 458 8.58 18.00 31.77
CA TYR A 458 9.54 18.31 30.71
C TYR A 458 10.74 19.10 31.26
N PRO A 459 11.98 18.70 30.96
CA PRO A 459 13.18 19.41 31.44
C PRO A 459 13.42 20.77 30.76
N SER A 460 12.54 21.17 29.83
CA SER A 460 12.68 22.36 28.99
C SER A 460 11.30 22.94 28.69
N PRO A 461 11.19 24.22 28.29
CA PRO A 461 9.89 24.87 28.05
C PRO A 461 9.02 24.08 27.07
N ILE A 462 7.74 23.89 27.41
CA ILE A 462 6.78 23.11 26.59
C ILE A 462 6.25 23.87 25.36
N THR A 463 6.52 25.16 25.27
CA THR A 463 6.20 26.03 24.13
C THR A 463 7.29 27.09 24.01
N GLY A 464 7.57 27.56 22.80
CA GLY A 464 8.55 28.63 22.60
C GLY A 464 8.93 28.80 21.13
N ASN A 465 10.12 29.33 20.88
CA ASN A 465 10.71 29.42 19.55
C ASN A 465 11.91 28.47 19.44
N VAL A 466 12.07 27.84 18.28
CA VAL A 466 13.23 26.99 17.98
C VAL A 466 14.45 27.91 17.81
N PRO A 467 15.53 27.69 18.57
CA PRO A 467 16.76 28.44 18.41
C PRO A 467 17.26 28.39 16.96
N ARG A 468 17.77 29.52 16.45
CA ARG A 468 18.32 29.70 15.09
C ARG A 468 17.33 29.62 13.91
N LEU A 469 16.22 28.90 14.03
CA LEU A 469 15.19 28.81 12.99
C LEU A 469 14.11 29.89 13.12
N ASN A 470 13.92 30.45 14.32
CA ASN A 470 12.88 31.45 14.63
C ASN A 470 11.45 31.00 14.30
N CYS A 471 11.21 29.69 14.27
CA CYS A 471 9.88 29.09 14.15
C CYS A 471 9.32 28.75 15.54
N ARG A 472 7.99 28.77 15.68
CA ARG A 472 7.33 28.41 16.94
C ARG A 472 7.36 26.91 17.14
N PHE A 473 7.48 26.45 18.37
CA PHE A 473 7.27 25.06 18.74
C PHE A 473 6.30 24.92 19.90
N ALA A 474 5.63 23.78 19.95
CA ALA A 474 4.80 23.36 21.06
C ALA A 474 4.95 21.85 21.27
N GLU A 475 4.97 21.41 22.52
CA GLU A 475 4.80 20.00 22.83
C GLU A 475 3.38 19.57 22.44
N ALA A 476 3.27 18.37 21.92
CA ALA A 476 2.04 17.84 21.35
C ALA A 476 1.95 16.34 21.59
N ILE A 477 0.77 15.78 21.38
CA ILE A 477 0.57 14.34 21.24
C ILE A 477 -0.02 14.05 19.88
N ARG A 478 0.41 12.96 19.26
CA ARG A 478 -0.33 12.33 18.17
C ARG A 478 -1.28 11.31 18.76
N ILE A 479 -2.54 11.31 18.34
CA ILE A 479 -3.53 10.36 18.85
C ILE A 479 -3.96 9.37 17.79
N ARG A 480 -4.15 8.12 18.22
CA ARG A 480 -4.67 7.00 17.42
C ARG A 480 -5.70 6.22 18.24
N ILE A 481 -6.73 5.72 17.58
CA ILE A 481 -7.72 4.79 18.11
C ILE A 481 -7.40 3.41 17.52
N GLU A 482 -7.10 2.45 18.39
CA GLU A 482 -6.81 1.07 18.02
C GLU A 482 -7.76 0.13 18.75
N ARG A 483 -8.08 -1.01 18.12
CA ARG A 483 -8.89 -2.08 18.75
C ARG A 483 -8.00 -3.29 19.00
N HIS A 484 -7.88 -3.69 20.26
CA HIS A 484 -7.06 -4.83 20.68
C HIS A 484 -7.78 -5.63 21.78
N ASN A 485 -7.83 -6.96 21.65
CA ASN A 485 -8.55 -7.87 22.56
C ASN A 485 -10.02 -7.46 22.81
N GLY A 486 -10.73 -7.08 21.74
CA GLY A 486 -12.13 -6.64 21.81
C GLY A 486 -12.36 -5.26 22.45
N ARG A 487 -11.31 -4.63 23.00
CA ARG A 487 -11.34 -3.32 23.65
C ARG A 487 -10.82 -2.23 22.73
N TRP A 488 -11.27 -1.01 22.97
CA TRP A 488 -10.80 0.19 22.27
C TRP A 488 -9.76 0.93 23.09
N TRP A 489 -8.71 1.39 22.42
CA TRP A 489 -7.58 2.06 23.04
C TRP A 489 -7.31 3.38 22.34
N LEU A 490 -7.17 4.44 23.14
CA LEU A 490 -6.59 5.71 22.74
C LEU A 490 -5.08 5.61 22.94
N VAL A 491 -4.34 5.44 21.85
CA VAL A 491 -2.89 5.56 21.81
C VAL A 491 -2.55 7.04 21.68
N PHE A 492 -1.68 7.54 22.55
CA PHE A 492 -1.15 8.90 22.46
C PHE A 492 0.38 8.86 22.45
N GLU A 493 0.98 9.56 21.48
CA GLU A 493 2.43 9.60 21.28
C GLU A 493 2.93 11.02 21.52
N PRO A 494 3.61 11.27 22.65
CA PRO A 494 4.26 12.55 22.90
C PRO A 494 5.28 12.89 21.81
N GLN A 495 5.19 14.10 21.25
CA GLN A 495 6.07 14.62 20.21
C GLN A 495 6.21 16.14 20.33
N THR A 496 7.21 16.74 19.70
CA THR A 496 7.32 18.21 19.61
C THR A 496 6.90 18.68 18.22
N TRP A 497 5.86 19.51 18.15
CA TRP A 497 5.41 20.16 16.93
C TRP A 497 6.20 21.45 16.68
N VAL A 498 6.53 21.72 15.42
CA VAL A 498 7.24 22.92 14.96
C VAL A 498 6.45 23.55 13.82
N ASP A 499 6.21 24.86 13.91
CA ASP A 499 5.48 25.64 12.91
C ASP A 499 6.38 26.02 11.74
N LEU A 500 6.17 25.39 10.58
CA LEU A 500 6.89 25.71 9.35
C LEU A 500 6.02 26.47 8.34
N SER A 501 4.81 26.89 8.74
CA SER A 501 3.79 27.39 7.81
C SER A 501 4.05 28.79 7.24
N ASP A 502 4.88 29.61 7.89
CA ASP A 502 5.17 31.00 7.48
C ASP A 502 6.33 31.13 6.45
N ARG A 503 7.02 30.04 6.10
CA ARG A 503 8.23 30.09 5.24
C ARG A 503 8.16 29.29 3.95
N ASP A 504 7.19 28.38 3.85
CA ASP A 504 6.83 27.76 2.58
C ASP A 504 5.80 28.66 1.89
N GLY A 505 6.22 29.47 0.92
CA GLY A 505 5.40 30.38 0.12
C GLY A 505 4.36 29.69 -0.79
N ALA A 506 3.67 28.66 -0.30
CA ALA A 506 2.59 27.96 -0.97
C ALA A 506 1.52 27.58 0.04
N GLY A 507 0.51 28.42 0.17
CA GLY A 507 -0.75 28.01 0.76
C GLY A 507 -1.36 26.91 -0.10
N ARG A 508 -1.28 25.64 0.33
CA ARG A 508 -2.26 24.59 0.07
C ARG A 508 -1.89 23.28 0.78
N SER A 509 -2.94 22.67 1.34
CA SER A 509 -3.05 21.29 1.81
C SER A 509 -1.76 20.48 1.91
N ALA A 510 -1.25 20.29 3.13
CA ALA A 510 -0.35 19.17 3.39
C ALA A 510 -1.20 17.90 3.54
N ASP A 511 -1.77 17.47 2.42
CA ASP A 511 -2.06 16.07 2.16
C ASP A 511 -0.72 15.40 1.88
N TRP A 512 -0.20 14.69 2.87
CA TRP A 512 0.95 13.81 2.70
C TRP A 512 0.48 12.59 1.89
N ALA A 513 0.36 12.78 0.58
CA ALA A 513 0.15 11.75 -0.41
C ALA A 513 1.38 11.71 -1.33
N GLY A 514 1.83 10.50 -1.66
CA GLY A 514 2.82 10.28 -2.72
C GLY A 514 4.27 10.32 -2.27
N SER A 515 4.92 9.16 -2.37
CA SER A 515 6.36 9.05 -2.41
C SER A 515 6.88 9.84 -3.63
N SER A 516 7.31 11.06 -3.39
CA SER A 516 8.26 11.75 -4.24
C SER A 516 9.33 12.25 -3.29
N ARG A 517 10.60 11.87 -3.51
CA ARG A 517 11.75 12.43 -2.78
C ARG A 517 11.83 13.93 -3.07
N ARG A 518 10.98 14.74 -2.42
CA ARG A 518 11.25 16.17 -2.27
C ARG A 518 12.40 16.26 -1.28
N LEU A 519 13.52 16.80 -1.75
CA LEU A 519 14.62 17.22 -0.88
C LEU A 519 14.00 18.10 0.22
N LEU A 520 14.18 17.70 1.48
CA LEU A 520 13.71 18.48 2.63
C LEU A 520 14.36 19.86 2.58
N SER A 521 13.60 20.92 2.85
CA SER A 521 14.19 22.26 2.93
C SER A 521 15.20 22.33 4.09
N PRO A 522 16.21 23.21 4.04
CA PRO A 522 17.16 23.39 5.15
C PRO A 522 16.48 23.62 6.51
N ASP A 523 15.36 24.36 6.52
CA ASP A 523 14.55 24.60 7.72
C ASP A 523 13.85 23.32 8.21
N GLN A 524 13.40 22.44 7.30
CA GLN A 524 12.82 21.14 7.65
C GLN A 524 13.86 20.17 8.24
N ILE A 525 15.08 20.15 7.66
CA ILE A 525 16.21 19.36 8.17
C ILE A 525 16.60 19.87 9.56
N GLY A 526 16.81 21.19 9.70
CA GLY A 526 17.16 21.80 10.98
C GLY A 526 16.10 21.57 12.07
N ALA A 527 14.81 21.63 11.72
CA ALA A 527 13.73 21.33 12.66
C ALA A 527 13.70 19.84 13.06
N ALA A 528 14.02 18.93 12.14
CA ALA A 528 14.10 17.50 12.44
C ALA A 528 15.28 17.17 13.36
N ASP A 529 16.45 17.77 13.12
CA ASP A 529 17.64 17.60 13.95
C ASP A 529 17.43 18.18 15.35
N TRP A 530 16.86 19.39 15.45
CA TRP A 530 16.52 19.99 16.74
C TRP A 530 15.53 19.13 17.55
N ARG A 531 14.50 18.57 16.90
CA ARG A 531 13.59 17.60 17.56
C ARG A 531 14.37 16.38 18.04
N ARG A 532 15.24 15.80 17.20
CA ARG A 532 16.02 14.61 17.56
C ARG A 532 16.89 14.86 18.80
N GLU A 533 17.62 15.97 18.83
CA GLU A 533 18.46 16.36 19.97
C GLU A 533 17.65 16.55 21.26
N ARG A 534 16.47 17.18 21.16
CA ARG A 534 15.57 17.44 22.30
C ARG A 534 15.01 16.16 22.93
N TRP A 535 14.84 15.09 22.15
CA TRP A 535 14.30 13.81 22.62
C TRP A 535 15.38 12.77 22.93
N ALA A 536 16.60 12.89 22.38
CA ALA A 536 17.70 11.94 22.55
C ALA A 536 18.14 11.71 24.00
N ARG A 537 17.98 12.69 24.89
CA ARG A 537 18.44 12.62 26.30
C ARG A 537 17.36 12.19 27.30
N ARG A 538 16.23 11.64 26.84
CA ARG A 538 15.11 11.24 27.69
C ARG A 538 15.17 9.75 28.01
N TYR A 539 15.50 9.44 29.27
CA TYR A 539 15.50 8.11 29.87
C TYR A 539 14.12 7.72 30.41
N ASN A 540 13.96 6.47 30.83
CA ASN A 540 12.66 5.88 31.24
C ASN A 540 11.91 6.69 32.31
N VAL A 541 12.61 7.28 33.28
CA VAL A 541 11.98 8.10 34.33
C VAL A 541 11.30 9.34 33.74
N GLN A 542 11.94 10.03 32.79
CA GLN A 542 11.35 11.20 32.14
C GLN A 542 10.18 10.80 31.25
N TRP A 543 10.28 9.68 30.52
CA TRP A 543 9.17 9.14 29.74
C TRP A 543 7.95 8.83 30.61
N ASN A 544 8.15 8.19 31.76
CA ASN A 544 7.07 7.89 32.70
C ASN A 544 6.37 9.16 33.18
N ASN A 545 7.11 10.21 33.53
CA ASN A 545 6.53 11.49 33.96
C ASN A 545 5.77 12.19 32.84
N ILE A 546 6.28 12.16 31.61
CA ILE A 546 5.61 12.74 30.42
C ILE A 546 4.31 12.00 30.13
N ILE A 547 4.34 10.67 30.11
CA ILE A 547 3.16 9.84 29.89
C ILE A 547 2.13 10.08 31.00
N ASP A 548 2.58 10.19 32.25
CA ASP A 548 1.70 10.49 33.39
C ASP A 548 1.01 11.84 33.23
N ALA A 549 1.78 12.90 32.93
CA ALA A 549 1.26 14.25 32.77
C ALA A 549 0.24 14.34 31.62
N TRP A 550 0.52 13.71 30.47
CA TRP A 550 -0.43 13.65 29.36
C TRP A 550 -1.67 12.83 29.70
N SER A 551 -1.52 11.69 30.37
CA SER A 551 -2.66 10.85 30.77
C SER A 551 -3.61 11.59 31.71
N ARG A 552 -3.09 12.31 32.71
CA ARG A 552 -3.88 13.14 33.63
C ARG A 552 -4.54 14.32 32.92
N LEU A 553 -3.88 14.90 31.91
CA LEU A 553 -4.48 15.98 31.14
C LEU A 553 -5.67 15.49 30.30
N ILE A 554 -5.56 14.28 29.71
CA ILE A 554 -6.61 13.67 28.89
C ILE A 554 -7.77 13.15 29.78
N ALA A 555 -7.43 12.35 30.79
CA ALA A 555 -8.35 11.65 31.68
C ALA A 555 -7.90 11.83 33.15
N PRO A 556 -8.27 12.95 33.81
CA PRO A 556 -7.83 13.26 35.18
C PRO A 556 -8.42 12.33 36.24
N ASP A 557 -9.60 11.79 35.99
CA ASP A 557 -10.34 10.93 36.93
C ASP A 557 -10.20 9.45 36.57
N LYS A 558 -10.53 8.54 37.49
CA LYS A 558 -10.55 7.08 37.24
C LYS A 558 -11.30 6.73 35.95
N GLU A 559 -12.43 7.41 35.73
CA GLU A 559 -13.15 7.44 34.46
C GLU A 559 -13.50 8.89 34.14
N THR A 560 -13.13 9.35 32.95
CA THR A 560 -13.39 10.70 32.48
C THR A 560 -14.36 10.65 31.31
N VAL A 561 -15.47 11.39 31.41
CA VAL A 561 -16.40 11.59 30.29
C VAL A 561 -16.08 12.90 29.58
N ILE A 562 -15.81 12.84 28.28
CA ILE A 562 -15.55 14.01 27.44
C ILE A 562 -16.54 14.08 26.28
N THR A 563 -16.93 15.29 25.90
CA THR A 563 -17.86 15.54 24.79
C THR A 563 -17.32 16.55 23.80
N ALA A 564 -17.56 16.35 22.51
CA ALA A 564 -17.01 17.22 21.47
C ALA A 564 -17.74 18.57 21.36
N HIS A 565 -19.05 18.61 21.66
CA HIS A 565 -19.92 19.78 21.43
C HIS A 565 -20.70 20.23 22.66
N TYR A 566 -21.15 21.48 22.67
CA TYR A 566 -22.15 21.99 23.63
C TYR A 566 -23.28 22.66 22.86
N PHE A 567 -24.51 22.24 23.11
CA PHE A 567 -25.70 22.91 22.62
C PHE A 567 -26.88 22.62 23.55
N LYS A 568 -27.90 23.46 23.47
CA LYS A 568 -29.20 23.27 24.12
C LYS A 568 -30.23 23.02 23.00
N GLY A 569 -30.98 21.93 23.06
CA GLY A 569 -31.94 21.53 22.03
C GLY A 569 -31.58 20.19 21.37
N ASP A 570 -32.23 19.91 20.24
CA ASP A 570 -32.06 18.66 19.51
C ASP A 570 -30.72 18.58 18.78
N GLY A 571 -30.13 17.39 18.78
CA GLY A 571 -28.83 17.11 18.16
C GLY A 571 -28.15 15.89 18.76
N ILE A 572 -27.03 15.50 18.17
CA ILE A 572 -26.24 14.35 18.62
C ILE A 572 -24.84 14.80 18.98
N ASN A 573 -24.40 14.47 20.19
CA ASN A 573 -23.08 14.80 20.69
C ASN A 573 -22.19 13.57 20.73
N ALA A 574 -20.95 13.71 20.30
CA ALA A 574 -19.96 12.66 20.49
C ALA A 574 -19.48 12.65 21.94
N ALA A 575 -19.91 11.66 22.70
CA ALA A 575 -19.46 11.39 24.06
C ALA A 575 -18.49 10.21 24.09
N PHE A 576 -17.41 10.36 24.86
CA PHE A 576 -16.41 9.31 25.08
C PHE A 576 -16.24 9.11 26.57
N ARG A 577 -16.12 7.85 27.00
CA ARG A 577 -15.70 7.51 28.37
C ARG A 577 -14.31 6.90 28.32
N ILE A 578 -13.36 7.51 29.02
CA ILE A 578 -11.94 7.16 28.97
C ILE A 578 -11.49 6.75 30.37
N SER A 579 -10.78 5.62 30.48
CA SER A 579 -10.12 5.22 31.71
C SER A 579 -8.93 6.15 32.01
N GLY A 580 -8.81 6.60 33.25
CA GLY A 580 -7.64 7.36 33.72
C GLY A 580 -6.39 6.51 33.97
N ARG A 581 -6.48 5.18 33.80
CA ARG A 581 -5.36 4.25 34.01
C ARG A 581 -4.68 3.95 32.67
N THR A 582 -3.40 4.28 32.58
CA THR A 582 -2.56 3.85 31.44
C THR A 582 -2.30 2.36 31.47
N ALA A 583 -2.23 1.70 30.32
CA ALA A 583 -1.84 0.30 30.27
C ALA A 583 -0.35 0.10 30.60
N TRP A 584 -0.01 -1.11 31.03
CA TRP A 584 1.36 -1.54 31.30
C TRP A 584 1.62 -2.83 30.55
N SER A 585 2.86 -3.04 30.09
CA SER A 585 3.34 -4.28 29.49
C SER A 585 3.55 -5.34 30.56
N ASP A 586 2.50 -5.61 31.34
CA ASP A 586 2.48 -6.84 32.12
C ASP A 586 2.19 -7.97 31.14
N ARG A 587 3.02 -9.01 31.16
CA ARG A 587 2.74 -10.21 30.37
C ARG A 587 1.43 -10.87 30.80
N ASN A 588 0.86 -10.53 31.97
CA ASN A 588 -0.28 -11.26 32.54
C ASN A 588 -1.46 -10.36 32.99
N ALA A 589 -1.56 -9.09 32.58
CA ALA A 589 -2.66 -8.20 33.01
C ALA A 589 -3.97 -8.41 32.23
N GLN A 590 -4.73 -9.44 32.60
CA GLN A 590 -6.19 -9.45 32.43
C GLN A 590 -6.84 -9.40 33.82
N SER A 591 -7.69 -8.39 34.02
CA SER A 591 -8.52 -8.10 35.23
C SER A 591 -7.84 -7.35 36.39
N ALA A 592 -8.08 -6.05 36.43
CA ALA A 592 -8.17 -5.29 37.68
C ALA A 592 -9.42 -4.40 37.63
N VAL A 593 -10.56 -5.05 37.48
CA VAL A 593 -11.87 -4.57 37.95
C VAL A 593 -12.26 -5.52 39.08
N SER A 594 -11.78 -5.28 40.30
CA SER A 594 -12.51 -5.47 41.56
C SER A 594 -11.62 -5.12 42.77
N ALA A 595 -12.20 -4.33 43.67
CA ALA A 595 -11.91 -4.13 45.11
C ALA A 595 -10.46 -4.18 45.64
N ALA A 596 -9.92 -3.00 45.95
CA ALA A 596 -9.55 -2.55 47.31
C ALA A 596 -9.37 -1.02 47.31
#